data_AF-A0A949CE71-F1
#
_entry.id   AF-A0A949CE71-F1
#
_cell.length_a   1.000
_cell.length_b   1.000
_cell.length_c   1.000
_cell.angle_alpha   90.00
_cell.angle_beta   90.00
_cell.angle_gamma   90.00
#
_symmetry.space_group_name_H-M   'P 1'
#
loop_
_entity.id
_entity.type
_entity.pdbx_description
1 polymer ?
#
loop_
_entity_poly.entity_id
_entity_poly.type
_entity_poly.pdbx_seq_one_letter_code
_entity_poly.pdbx_strand_id
1 'polypeptide(L)' 'KKLIEYLKKKDAKSIIEIKHDLIYEAGECGLKSIVILLGILDGINCKPKLLSYEGPFGVGYLVMQFEM' A
#
# COMPACT_ATOMS: atom_id res chain seq x y z
N LYS A 1 5.55 7.82 -0.10
CA LYS A 1 6.71 6.94 0.22
C LYS A 1 6.47 5.98 1.40
N LYS A 2 5.94 6.43 2.56
CA LYS A 2 5.68 5.54 3.73
C LYS A 2 4.84 4.29 3.41
N LEU A 3 3.75 4.43 2.64
CA LEU A 3 2.89 3.32 2.24
C LEU A 3 3.67 2.19 1.53
N ILE A 4 4.58 2.54 0.62
CA ILE A 4 5.41 1.55 -0.10
C ILE A 4 6.31 0.77 0.87
N GLU A 5 6.88 1.45 1.87
CA GLU A 5 7.73 0.81 2.88
C GLU A 5 6.93 -0.15 3.77
N TYR A 6 5.69 0.20 4.13
CA TYR A 6 4.81 -0.71 4.86
C TYR A 6 4.40 -1.91 4.01
N LEU A 7 4.10 -1.71 2.71
CA LEU A 7 3.77 -2.79 1.79
C LEU A 7 4.93 -3.77 1.58
N LYS A 8 6.17 -3.27 1.44
CA LYS A 8 7.37 -4.12 1.38
C LYS A 8 7.55 -5.00 2.62
N LYS A 9 7.13 -4.49 3.78
CA LYS A 9 7.21 -5.21 5.06
C LYS A 9 5.98 -6.06 5.36
N LYS A 10 4.93 -6.00 4.51
CA LYS A 10 3.59 -6.55 4.79
C LYS A 10 3.04 -6.07 6.13
N ASP A 11 3.37 -4.84 6.52
CA ASP A 11 2.95 -4.23 7.79
C ASP A 11 1.55 -3.64 7.65
N ALA A 12 0.55 -4.53 7.68
CA ALA A 12 -0.86 -4.16 7.55
C ALA A 12 -1.31 -3.24 8.69
N LYS A 13 -0.76 -3.43 9.90
CA LYS A 13 -1.11 -2.61 11.07
C LYS A 13 -0.75 -1.14 10.83
N SER A 14 0.48 -0.86 10.43
CA SER A 14 0.92 0.51 10.12
C SER A 14 0.12 1.15 8.97
N ILE A 15 -0.42 0.35 8.04
CA ILE A 15 -1.26 0.84 6.93
C ILE A 15 -2.67 1.20 7.42
N ILE A 16 -3.24 0.39 8.31
CA ILE A 16 -4.57 0.65 8.90
C ILE A 16 -4.53 1.86 9.85
N GLU A 17 -3.41 2.06 10.55
CA GLU A 17 -3.22 3.17 11.51
C GLU A 17 -2.81 4.50 10.85
N ILE A 18 -2.80 4.59 9.51
CA ILE A 18 -2.56 5.85 8.81
C ILE A 18 -3.62 6.87 9.24
N LYS A 19 -3.16 8.06 9.67
CA LYS A 19 -4.04 9.13 10.16
C LYS A 19 -5.04 9.56 9.10
N HIS A 20 -6.28 9.77 9.53
CA HIS A 20 -7.38 10.17 8.66
C HIS A 20 -7.13 11.49 7.91
N ASP A 21 -6.50 12.48 8.56
CA ASP A 21 -6.16 13.75 7.93
C ASP A 21 -5.22 13.56 6.74
N LEU A 22 -4.24 12.66 6.86
CA LEU A 22 -3.28 12.37 5.80
C LEU A 22 -3.94 11.65 4.61
N ILE A 23 -4.91 10.78 4.90
CA ILE A 23 -5.74 10.08 3.91
C ILE A 23 -6.55 11.11 3.10
N TYR A 24 -7.24 12.00 3.82
CA TYR A 24 -8.05 13.05 3.22
C TYR A 24 -7.22 14.02 2.37
N GLU A 25 -6.08 14.49 2.90
CA GLU A 25 -5.16 15.39 2.18
C GLU A 25 -4.56 14.74 0.93
N ALA A 26 -4.28 13.43 0.97
CA ALA A 26 -3.76 12.70 -0.18
C ALA A 26 -4.82 12.43 -1.27
N GLY A 27 -6.10 12.65 -0.97
CA GLY A 27 -7.21 12.34 -1.87
C GLY A 27 -7.25 10.86 -2.27
N GLU A 28 -6.82 9.96 -1.40
CA GLU A 28 -6.69 8.55 -1.77
C GLU A 28 -8.06 7.84 -1.75
N CYS A 29 -8.30 6.99 -2.74
CA CYS A 29 -9.43 6.08 -2.77
C CYS A 29 -9.02 4.60 -2.64
N GLY A 30 -7.72 4.31 -2.81
CA GLY A 30 -7.19 2.95 -2.93
C GLY A 30 -6.81 2.26 -1.62
N LEU A 31 -6.75 2.97 -0.49
CA LEU A 31 -6.25 2.40 0.78
C LEU A 31 -7.10 1.23 1.25
N LYS A 32 -8.43 1.31 1.13
CA LYS A 32 -9.34 0.21 1.50
C LYS A 32 -9.07 -1.06 0.69
N SER A 33 -8.84 -0.92 -0.62
CA SER A 33 -8.51 -2.05 -1.49
C SER A 33 -7.19 -2.70 -1.10
N ILE A 34 -6.19 -1.88 -0.71
CA ILE A 34 -4.91 -2.36 -0.20
C ILE A 34 -5.09 -3.15 1.10
N VAL A 35 -5.90 -2.66 2.04
CA VAL A 35 -6.17 -3.36 3.30
C VAL A 35 -6.85 -4.71 3.05
N ILE A 36 -7.83 -4.77 2.14
CA ILE A 36 -8.49 -6.03 1.74
C ILE A 36 -7.46 -7.01 1.17
N LEU A 37 -6.60 -6.56 0.25
CA LEU A 37 -5.53 -7.39 -0.32
C LEU A 37 -4.61 -7.95 0.77
N LEU A 38 -4.19 -7.13 1.72
CA LEU A 38 -3.33 -7.58 2.82
C LEU A 38 -4.02 -8.59 3.74
N GLY A 39 -5.34 -8.47 3.94
CA GLY A 39 -6.13 -9.47 4.65
C GLY A 39 -6.23 -10.79 3.89
N ILE A 40 -6.37 -10.75 2.57
CA ILE A 40 -6.36 -11.97 1.72
C ILE A 40 -4.98 -12.65 1.75
N LEU A 41 -3.91 -11.87 1.76
CA LEU A 41 -2.53 -12.34 1.82
C LEU A 41 -2.08 -12.74 3.22
N ASP A 42 -2.90 -12.55 4.25
CA ASP A 42 -2.55 -12.89 5.62
C ASP A 42 -2.36 -14.41 5.77
N GLY A 43 -1.26 -14.81 6.41
CA GLY A 43 -0.83 -16.21 6.47
C GLY A 43 -0.32 -16.82 5.14
N ILE A 44 -0.41 -16.11 4.01
CA ILE A 44 0.14 -16.56 2.72
C ILE A 44 1.62 -16.17 2.63
N ASN A 45 2.47 -17.14 2.29
CA ASN A 45 3.88 -16.88 2.04
C ASN A 45 4.07 -16.17 0.70
N CYS A 46 3.85 -14.86 0.68
CA CYS A 46 4.10 -14.01 -0.49
C CYS A 46 5.27 -13.06 -0.26
N LYS A 47 6.01 -12.76 -1.33
CA LYS A 47 7.11 -11.79 -1.38
C LYS A 47 6.67 -10.54 -2.17
N PRO A 48 6.57 -9.37 -1.51
CA PRO A 48 6.28 -8.12 -2.20
C PRO A 48 7.49 -7.66 -3.03
N LYS A 49 7.23 -7.22 -4.26
CA LYS A 49 8.20 -6.69 -5.22
C LYS A 49 7.66 -5.40 -5.82
N LEU A 50 8.32 -4.29 -5.51
CA LEU A 50 8.02 -3.00 -6.14
C LEU A 50 8.46 -3.06 -7.61
N LEU A 51 7.52 -2.86 -8.54
CA LEU A 51 7.82 -2.82 -9.97
C LEU A 51 8.06 -1.39 -10.44
N SER A 52 7.17 -0.47 -10.06
CA SER A 52 7.33 0.95 -10.36
C SER A 52 6.59 1.83 -9.34
N TYR A 53 7.06 3.07 -9.21
CA TYR A 53 6.33 4.13 -8.55
C TYR A 53 6.61 5.45 -9.25
N GLU A 54 5.54 6.15 -9.64
CA GLU A 54 5.61 7.43 -10.33
C GLU A 54 4.71 8.46 -9.64
N GLY A 55 5.06 9.74 -9.77
CA GLY A 55 4.34 10.85 -9.14
C GLY A 55 4.01 12.02 -10.08
N PRO A 56 3.53 11.81 -11.32
CA PRO A 56 3.22 12.90 -12.24
C PRO A 56 2.02 13.72 -11.75
N PHE A 57 2.06 15.04 -11.99
CA PHE A 57 0.96 15.97 -11.70
C PHE A 57 0.44 15.93 -10.24
N GLY A 58 1.27 15.51 -9.28
CA GLY A 58 0.91 15.41 -7.87
C GLY A 58 0.15 14.14 -7.47
N VAL A 59 -0.08 13.20 -8.40
CA VAL A 59 -0.77 11.92 -8.14
C VAL A 59 0.24 10.78 -8.11
N GLY A 60 0.16 9.92 -7.09
CA GLY A 60 1.04 8.76 -6.93
C GLY A 60 0.49 7.49 -7.60
N TYR A 61 1.25 6.90 -8.51
CA TYR A 61 0.95 5.63 -9.17
C TYR A 61 1.92 4.57 -8.68
N LEU A 62 1.41 3.47 -8.12
CA LEU A 62 2.19 2.40 -7.54
C LEU A 62 1.86 1.07 -8.24
N VAL A 63 2.89 0.37 -8.71
CA VAL A 63 2.76 -1.02 -9.18
C VAL A 63 3.62 -1.91 -8.29
N MET A 64 2.96 -2.85 -7.62
CA MET A 64 3.62 -3.84 -6.77
C MET A 64 3.08 -5.23 -7.09
N GLN A 65 3.99 -6.19 -7.18
CA GLN A 65 3.70 -7.60 -7.37
C GLN A 65 3.87 -8.34 -6.03
N PHE A 66 2.99 -9.28 -5.74
CA PHE A 66 3.12 -10.22 -4.62
C PHE A 66 3.35 -11.62 -5.22
N GLU A 67 4.60 -12.09 -5.21
CA GLU A 67 4.98 -13.42 -5.69
C GLU A 67 4.68 -14.46 -4.60
N MET A 68 4.03 -15.57 -4.94
CA MET A 68 3.72 -16.69 -4.02
C MET A 68 4.75 -17.81 -4.12
#